data_AF-A0A355UGW7-F1
#
_entry.id   AF-A0A355UGW7-F1
#
_cell.length_a   1.000
_cell.length_b   1.000
_cell.length_c   1.000
_cell.angle_alpha   90.00
_cell.angle_beta   90.00
_cell.angle_gamma   90.00
#
_symmetry.space_group_name_H-M   'P 1'
#
loop_
_entity.id
_entity.type
_entity.pdbx_description
1 polymer ?
#
loop_
_entity_poly.entity_id
_entity_poly.type
_entity_poly.pdbx_seq_one_letter_code
_entity_poly.pdbx_strand_id
1 'polypeptide(L)'
;MNFLKVFITSVALIISFSTFSQVDSISYIEESNNAFISNESLEKEEIEDSLKIKCNKIIQEYTTAKTELEERTIEIDSLKKVVENMTESMNKVNSNFNQLTADYEEAENQIQQIKTKLQEDTTRFLLEIDELKIDHMNLKTLNDTLSKLNQEYRIQLNEKNHLLEEKIKILQEKEILFAEKEQLYKDAINASQIDKTKIEGQVEKKNAQIEGKEREIDLLQKSINEKDTSLIVKDQNLNKITQEKEMYYMMADTLRTKLVETEKELLKIKEELKFQKQKAAEAQAKIDAATGRKKKVRVIQGIAMRFYPTPVWDIVPVATENGYENKVINRNTSKVDFDFITGASVILYDLTKPEDKFASDLSVYVGFGGANLFKNFYVGGSYRFLDFFHVAIGANVSEYTLLAEEFNKEGQALKPGWSIQTTKEWKVTPFISLSLDFEFLSYIGKK
;
A
#
# COMPACT_ATOMS: atom_id res chain seq x y z
N MET A 1 -114.56 -19.97 77.64
CA MET A 1 -115.71 -19.29 78.28
C MET A 1 -116.98 -20.07 77.90
N ASN A 2 -117.63 -20.63 78.91
CA ASN A 2 -119.05 -21.04 78.99
C ASN A 2 -119.63 -22.03 77.97
N PHE A 3 -119.06 -23.22 77.88
CA PHE A 3 -119.83 -24.44 77.62
C PHE A 3 -119.18 -25.56 78.45
N LEU A 4 -119.97 -26.34 79.20
CA LEU A 4 -119.56 -27.48 80.06
C LEU A 4 -119.25 -27.20 81.55
N LYS A 5 -120.27 -26.87 82.35
CA LYS A 5 -120.37 -27.25 83.79
C LYS A 5 -121.84 -27.41 84.27
N VAL A 6 -122.71 -27.81 83.34
CA VAL A 6 -124.02 -28.42 83.59
C VAL A 6 -124.04 -29.70 82.78
N PHE A 7 -123.51 -30.78 83.34
CA PHE A 7 -123.93 -32.15 83.05
C PHE A 7 -123.21 -33.09 84.01
N ILE A 8 -124.02 -33.80 84.82
CA ILE A 8 -123.75 -35.16 85.30
C ILE A 8 -122.69 -35.27 86.41
N THR A 9 -122.95 -35.83 87.59
CA THR A 9 -124.12 -36.48 88.20
C THR A 9 -123.65 -37.03 89.55
N SER A 10 -124.63 -37.34 90.40
CA SER A 10 -124.66 -38.56 91.23
C SER A 10 -123.86 -38.61 92.53
N VAL A 11 -124.68 -38.60 93.59
CA VAL A 11 -124.61 -39.53 94.71
C VAL A 11 -123.36 -39.38 95.61
N ALA A 12 -123.53 -38.58 96.65
CA ALA A 12 -122.96 -38.90 97.96
C ALA A 12 -124.06 -38.75 99.01
N LEU A 13 -124.86 -39.80 99.07
CA LEU A 13 -125.75 -40.16 100.17
C LEU A 13 -124.87 -40.79 101.26
N ILE A 14 -124.68 -40.10 102.39
CA ILE A 14 -124.16 -40.66 103.65
C ILE A 14 -125.08 -40.07 104.73
N ILE A 15 -126.23 -40.69 105.02
CA ILE A 15 -126.40 -41.74 106.04
C ILE A 15 -125.56 -41.43 107.31
N SER A 16 -126.05 -40.48 108.09
CA SER A 16 -125.87 -40.46 109.54
C SER A 16 -126.99 -41.30 110.17
N PHE A 17 -126.69 -42.54 110.58
CA PHE A 17 -127.56 -43.38 111.40
C PHE A 17 -126.87 -43.73 112.72
N SER A 18 -127.37 -43.12 113.79
CA SER A 18 -127.44 -43.59 115.18
C SER A 18 -128.31 -42.51 115.86
N THR A 19 -129.61 -42.66 116.04
CA THR A 19 -130.28 -43.66 116.89
C THR A 19 -131.78 -43.75 116.54
N PHE A 20 -132.24 -44.95 116.19
CA PHE A 20 -133.63 -45.44 116.23
C PHE A 20 -133.45 -46.97 116.25
N SER A 21 -133.77 -47.76 117.28
CA SER A 21 -134.97 -47.84 118.13
C SER A 21 -136.25 -47.86 117.32
N GLN A 22 -136.39 -48.85 116.44
CA GLN A 22 -137.68 -49.27 115.90
C GLN A 22 -138.08 -50.57 116.58
N VAL A 23 -139.23 -50.59 117.24
CA VAL A 23 -140.28 -51.57 116.94
C VAL A 23 -141.62 -50.85 117.11
N ASP A 24 -142.26 -50.55 115.98
CA ASP A 24 -143.70 -50.36 115.89
C ASP A 24 -144.36 -51.74 115.76
N SER A 25 -145.39 -51.97 116.58
CA SER A 25 -146.58 -52.76 116.25
C SER A 25 -147.66 -52.30 117.23
N ILE A 26 -148.67 -51.51 116.87
CA ILE A 26 -149.87 -51.89 116.08
C ILE A 26 -150.35 -53.28 116.58
N SER A 27 -151.44 -53.45 117.33
CA SER A 27 -152.77 -52.88 117.11
C SER A 27 -153.75 -53.13 118.28
N TYR A 28 -154.72 -52.22 118.38
CA TYR A 28 -156.17 -52.43 118.58
C TYR A 28 -156.76 -53.01 119.89
N ILE A 29 -157.56 -52.13 120.52
CA ILE A 29 -158.96 -52.27 120.97
C ILE A 29 -159.28 -53.34 122.03
N GLU A 30 -159.69 -52.89 123.22
CA GLU A 30 -161.10 -53.02 123.66
C GLU A 30 -161.43 -52.04 124.81
N GLU A 31 -162.37 -51.14 124.54
CA GLU A 31 -163.18 -50.45 125.53
C GLU A 31 -164.25 -51.40 126.10
N SER A 32 -164.60 -51.14 127.36
CA SER A 32 -165.85 -51.52 128.05
C SER A 32 -165.96 -52.93 128.65
N ASN A 33 -166.09 -53.00 129.98
CA ASN A 33 -167.44 -53.05 130.57
C ASN A 33 -167.44 -52.72 132.07
N ASN A 34 -168.31 -51.77 132.42
CA ASN A 34 -168.89 -51.63 133.75
C ASN A 34 -169.80 -52.83 134.04
N ALA A 35 -169.79 -53.35 135.27
CA ALA A 35 -170.97 -53.50 136.14
C ALA A 35 -170.67 -54.36 137.39
N PHE A 36 -170.79 -53.73 138.57
CA PHE A 36 -171.61 -54.14 139.73
C PHE A 36 -172.27 -55.55 139.64
N ILE A 37 -172.24 -56.42 140.65
CA ILE A 37 -173.07 -56.37 141.87
C ILE A 37 -172.49 -57.31 142.96
N SER A 38 -172.72 -56.88 144.19
CA SER A 38 -172.57 -57.49 145.51
C SER A 38 -173.03 -58.94 145.75
N ASN A 39 -172.49 -59.44 146.87
CA ASN A 39 -173.01 -60.40 147.84
C ASN A 39 -172.85 -61.91 147.64
N GLU A 40 -172.28 -62.49 148.71
CA GLU A 40 -172.48 -63.84 149.26
C GLU A 40 -172.10 -65.02 148.35
N SER A 41 -171.35 -66.02 148.79
CA SER A 41 -171.07 -66.47 150.15
C SER A 41 -169.93 -67.49 150.11
N LEU A 42 -169.43 -67.84 151.30
CA LEU A 42 -168.68 -69.07 151.55
C LEU A 42 -169.31 -70.26 150.82
N GLU A 43 -168.59 -70.85 149.85
CA GLU A 43 -168.37 -72.30 149.68
C GLU A 43 -167.25 -72.50 148.61
N LYS A 44 -166.30 -73.42 148.89
CA LYS A 44 -164.99 -73.62 148.24
C LYS A 44 -165.04 -74.81 147.28
N GLU A 45 -164.73 -74.66 145.97
CA GLU A 45 -163.98 -75.68 145.16
C GLU A 45 -163.67 -75.38 143.66
N GLU A 46 -163.68 -74.13 143.13
CA GLU A 46 -163.50 -73.92 141.66
C GLU A 46 -162.40 -72.94 141.19
N ILE A 47 -161.52 -72.43 142.07
CA ILE A 47 -160.56 -71.35 141.71
C ILE A 47 -159.21 -71.88 141.15
N GLU A 48 -158.87 -73.15 141.34
CA GLU A 48 -157.50 -73.64 141.12
C GLU A 48 -157.15 -73.90 139.63
N ASP A 49 -158.12 -74.29 138.80
CA ASP A 49 -157.85 -74.66 137.39
C ASP A 49 -157.72 -73.45 136.43
N SER A 50 -158.38 -72.32 136.73
CA SER A 50 -158.34 -71.12 135.88
C SER A 50 -156.99 -70.38 135.91
N LEU A 51 -156.30 -70.41 137.07
CA LEU A 51 -154.99 -69.79 137.25
C LEU A 51 -153.87 -70.52 136.50
N LYS A 52 -153.95 -71.84 136.39
CA LYS A 52 -152.94 -72.68 135.73
C LYS A 52 -152.89 -72.45 134.22
N ILE A 53 -154.04 -72.25 133.58
CA ILE A 53 -154.15 -71.96 132.15
C ILE A 53 -153.57 -70.57 131.82
N LYS A 54 -153.85 -69.54 132.64
CA LYS A 54 -153.28 -68.20 132.47
C LYS A 54 -151.75 -68.18 132.63
N CYS A 55 -151.21 -68.88 133.64
CA CYS A 55 -149.75 -68.97 133.80
C CYS A 55 -149.07 -69.63 132.61
N ASN A 56 -149.63 -70.73 132.07
CA ASN A 56 -149.05 -71.40 130.91
C ASN A 56 -149.06 -70.52 129.65
N LYS A 57 -150.11 -69.72 129.44
CA LYS A 57 -150.19 -68.79 128.31
C LYS A 57 -149.13 -67.68 128.39
N ILE A 58 -148.93 -67.12 129.58
CA ILE A 58 -147.90 -66.09 129.82
C ILE A 58 -146.49 -66.66 129.64
N ILE A 59 -146.23 -67.88 130.11
CA ILE A 59 -144.94 -68.55 129.90
C ILE A 59 -144.69 -68.74 128.41
N GLN A 60 -145.72 -69.18 127.66
CA GLN A 60 -145.61 -69.38 126.21
C GLN A 60 -145.34 -68.06 125.47
N GLU A 61 -146.09 -67.00 125.78
CA GLU A 61 -145.87 -65.64 125.23
C GLU A 61 -144.49 -65.10 125.56
N TYR A 62 -144.00 -65.30 126.81
CA TYR A 62 -142.65 -64.92 127.21
C TYR A 62 -141.58 -65.70 126.45
N THR A 63 -141.74 -67.02 126.28
CA THR A 63 -140.80 -67.80 125.47
C THR A 63 -140.79 -67.38 124.01
N THR A 64 -141.95 -67.09 123.41
CA THR A 64 -142.02 -66.60 122.02
C THR A 64 -141.35 -65.23 121.88
N ALA A 65 -141.68 -64.27 122.77
CA ALA A 65 -141.07 -62.93 122.74
C ALA A 65 -139.56 -62.98 123.00
N LYS A 66 -139.09 -63.88 123.86
CA LYS A 66 -137.66 -64.10 124.09
C LYS A 66 -136.97 -64.64 122.84
N THR A 67 -137.60 -65.59 122.14
CA THR A 67 -137.06 -66.17 120.90
C THR A 67 -137.03 -65.12 119.78
N GLU A 68 -138.08 -64.30 119.64
CA GLU A 68 -138.11 -63.18 118.69
C GLU A 68 -137.05 -62.12 119.00
N LEU A 69 -136.80 -61.83 120.29
CA LEU A 69 -135.76 -60.89 120.70
C LEU A 69 -134.36 -61.44 120.40
N GLU A 70 -134.14 -62.74 120.58
CA GLU A 70 -132.90 -63.43 120.18
C GLU A 70 -132.71 -63.39 118.66
N GLU A 71 -133.75 -63.63 117.86
CA GLU A 71 -133.71 -63.52 116.39
C GLU A 71 -133.41 -62.08 115.93
N ARG A 72 -134.06 -61.08 116.55
CA ARG A 72 -133.79 -59.66 116.28
C ARG A 72 -132.37 -59.26 116.67
N THR A 73 -131.83 -59.83 117.75
CA THR A 73 -130.44 -59.59 118.16
C THR A 73 -129.47 -60.14 117.10
N ILE A 74 -129.72 -61.33 116.57
CA ILE A 74 -128.93 -61.92 115.48
C ILE A 74 -129.02 -61.08 114.19
N GLU A 75 -130.22 -60.60 113.86
CA GLU A 75 -130.44 -59.74 112.69
C GLU A 75 -129.71 -58.39 112.84
N ILE A 76 -129.77 -57.77 114.02
CA ILE A 76 -129.04 -56.53 114.33
C ILE A 76 -127.53 -56.75 114.23
N ASP A 77 -126.98 -57.84 114.77
CA ASP A 77 -125.55 -58.15 114.67
C ASP A 77 -125.12 -58.38 113.21
N SER A 78 -125.95 -59.05 112.42
CA SER A 78 -125.73 -59.23 110.97
C SER A 78 -125.72 -57.89 110.24
N LEU A 79 -126.72 -57.02 110.48
CA LEU A 79 -126.80 -55.69 109.88
C LEU A 79 -125.63 -54.80 110.31
N LYS A 80 -125.22 -54.87 111.58
CA LYS A 80 -124.05 -54.13 112.09
C LYS A 80 -122.78 -54.54 111.35
N LYS A 81 -122.59 -55.83 111.12
CA LYS A 81 -121.46 -56.36 110.33
C LYS A 81 -121.52 -55.91 108.87
N VAL A 82 -122.71 -55.83 108.27
CA VAL A 82 -122.89 -55.28 106.91
C VAL A 82 -122.51 -53.79 106.87
N VAL A 83 -122.95 -52.99 107.85
CA VAL A 83 -122.62 -51.56 107.94
C VAL A 83 -121.12 -51.33 108.15
N GLU A 84 -120.47 -52.14 108.99
CA GLU A 84 -119.01 -52.11 109.19
C GLU A 84 -118.28 -52.41 107.88
N ASN A 85 -118.65 -53.49 107.18
CA ASN A 85 -118.09 -53.84 105.87
C ASN A 85 -118.31 -52.74 104.82
N MET A 86 -119.50 -52.12 104.81
CA MET A 86 -119.82 -51.01 103.91
C MET A 86 -118.97 -49.78 104.22
N THR A 87 -118.75 -49.49 105.51
CA THR A 87 -117.92 -48.35 105.96
C THR A 87 -116.46 -48.57 105.58
N GLU A 88 -115.93 -49.79 105.77
CA GLU A 88 -114.59 -50.15 105.30
C GLU A 88 -114.46 -50.02 103.78
N SER A 89 -115.43 -50.53 103.03
CA SER A 89 -115.45 -50.39 101.57
C SER A 89 -115.52 -48.92 101.14
N MET A 90 -116.31 -48.10 101.83
CA MET A 90 -116.44 -46.68 101.55
C MET A 90 -115.14 -45.92 101.84
N ASN A 91 -114.47 -46.24 102.95
CA ASN A 91 -113.16 -45.68 103.28
C ASN A 91 -112.11 -46.07 102.23
N LYS A 92 -112.12 -47.32 101.75
CA LYS A 92 -111.24 -47.78 100.67
C LYS A 92 -111.51 -47.05 99.36
N VAL A 93 -112.78 -46.88 98.98
CA VAL A 93 -113.17 -46.10 97.79
C VAL A 93 -112.73 -44.65 97.92
N ASN A 94 -112.92 -44.03 99.08
CA ASN A 94 -112.53 -42.65 99.31
C ASN A 94 -111.00 -42.46 99.26
N SER A 95 -110.24 -43.42 99.80
CA SER A 95 -108.78 -43.46 99.67
C SER A 95 -108.35 -43.59 98.21
N ASN A 96 -108.99 -44.47 97.43
CA ASN A 96 -108.69 -44.64 96.01
C ASN A 96 -109.03 -43.36 95.20
N PHE A 97 -110.15 -42.71 95.53
CA PHE A 97 -110.56 -41.46 94.89
C PHE A 97 -109.55 -40.32 95.17
N ASN A 98 -109.08 -40.19 96.41
CA ASN A 98 -108.06 -39.23 96.77
C ASN A 98 -106.73 -39.50 96.05
N GLN A 99 -106.32 -40.77 95.95
CA GLN A 99 -105.13 -41.15 95.19
C GLN A 99 -105.28 -40.80 93.70
N LEU A 100 -106.43 -41.14 93.09
CA LEU A 100 -106.69 -40.83 91.69
C LEU A 100 -106.70 -39.32 91.43
N THR A 101 -107.18 -38.52 92.38
CA THR A 101 -107.16 -37.05 92.28
C THR A 101 -105.72 -36.53 92.33
N ALA A 102 -104.89 -37.07 93.23
CA ALA A 102 -103.47 -36.71 93.29
C ALA A 102 -102.71 -37.11 92.02
N ASP A 103 -102.94 -38.32 91.50
CA ASP A 103 -102.33 -38.80 90.25
C ASP A 103 -102.75 -37.94 89.05
N TYR A 104 -104.02 -37.49 89.01
CA TYR A 104 -104.52 -36.59 87.98
C TYR A 104 -103.85 -35.20 88.07
N GLU A 105 -103.74 -34.64 89.27
CA GLU A 105 -103.03 -33.36 89.48
C GLU A 105 -101.55 -33.46 89.09
N GLU A 106 -100.89 -34.58 89.37
CA GLU A 106 -99.52 -34.82 88.93
C GLU A 106 -99.41 -34.89 87.40
N ALA A 107 -100.31 -35.64 86.74
CA ALA A 107 -100.34 -35.74 85.29
C ALA A 107 -100.63 -34.40 84.61
N GLU A 108 -101.54 -33.59 85.16
CA GLU A 108 -101.83 -32.23 84.68
C GLU A 108 -100.59 -31.34 84.77
N ASN A 109 -99.85 -31.40 85.89
CA ASN A 109 -98.60 -30.67 86.06
C ASN A 109 -97.51 -31.12 85.07
N GLN A 110 -97.35 -32.43 84.85
CA GLN A 110 -96.40 -32.96 83.86
C GLN A 110 -96.74 -32.51 82.44
N ILE A 111 -98.02 -32.57 82.05
CA ILE A 111 -98.49 -32.08 80.74
C ILE A 111 -98.19 -30.60 80.58
N GLN A 112 -98.41 -29.80 81.63
CA GLN A 112 -98.14 -28.37 81.59
C GLN A 112 -96.64 -28.07 81.44
N GLN A 113 -95.77 -28.81 82.13
CA GLN A 113 -94.31 -28.70 81.97
C GLN A 113 -93.85 -29.08 80.55
N ILE A 114 -94.37 -30.19 80.01
CA ILE A 114 -94.07 -30.62 78.63
C ILE A 114 -94.51 -29.56 77.63
N LYS A 115 -95.71 -28.98 77.81
CA LYS A 115 -96.24 -27.92 76.96
C LYS A 115 -95.35 -26.68 76.99
N THR A 116 -94.91 -26.24 78.17
CA THR A 116 -93.98 -25.10 78.29
C THR A 116 -92.66 -25.38 77.59
N LYS A 117 -92.06 -26.56 77.82
CA LYS A 117 -90.80 -26.94 77.15
C LYS A 117 -90.94 -27.00 75.63
N LEU A 118 -92.05 -27.52 75.12
CA LEU A 118 -92.32 -27.55 73.68
C LEU A 118 -92.46 -26.14 73.10
N GLN A 119 -93.07 -25.21 73.83
CA GLN A 119 -93.18 -23.81 73.42
C GLN A 119 -91.81 -23.10 73.38
N GLU A 120 -90.97 -23.34 74.38
CA GLU A 120 -89.59 -22.84 74.43
C GLU A 120 -88.74 -23.40 73.28
N ASP A 121 -88.78 -24.71 73.06
CA ASP A 121 -88.06 -25.38 71.97
C ASP A 121 -88.53 -24.87 70.60
N THR A 122 -89.85 -24.69 70.42
CA THR A 122 -90.41 -24.13 69.17
C THR A 122 -89.91 -22.71 68.92
N THR A 123 -89.88 -21.88 69.97
CA THR A 123 -89.38 -20.51 69.87
C THR A 123 -87.89 -20.48 69.52
N ARG A 124 -87.08 -21.33 70.16
CA ARG A 124 -85.66 -21.49 69.86
C ARG A 124 -85.44 -21.90 68.40
N PHE A 125 -86.16 -22.91 67.93
CA PHE A 125 -86.01 -23.38 66.54
C PHE A 125 -86.45 -22.34 65.51
N LEU A 126 -87.48 -21.53 65.81
CA LEU A 126 -87.86 -20.43 64.93
C LEU A 126 -86.75 -19.38 64.82
N LEU A 127 -86.11 -19.02 65.93
CA LEU A 127 -84.97 -18.10 65.93
C LEU A 127 -83.77 -18.66 65.14
N GLU A 128 -83.43 -19.93 65.37
CA GLU A 128 -82.34 -20.61 64.64
C GLU A 128 -82.63 -20.70 63.13
N ILE A 129 -83.88 -20.97 62.75
CA ILE A 129 -84.30 -20.95 61.34
C ILE A 129 -84.13 -19.56 60.73
N ASP A 130 -84.47 -18.50 61.46
CA ASP A 130 -84.34 -17.14 60.94
C ASP A 130 -82.88 -16.69 60.85
N GLU A 131 -82.03 -17.07 61.81
CA GLU A 131 -80.56 -16.89 61.73
C GLU A 131 -79.99 -17.61 60.51
N LEU A 132 -80.35 -18.89 60.30
CA LEU A 132 -79.90 -19.66 59.15
C LEU A 132 -80.37 -19.07 57.81
N LYS A 133 -81.56 -18.47 57.74
CA LYS A 133 -82.03 -17.75 56.54
C LYS A 133 -81.18 -16.51 56.27
N ILE A 134 -80.85 -15.74 57.32
CA ILE A 134 -79.98 -14.56 57.20
C ILE A 134 -78.60 -14.97 56.70
N ASP A 135 -78.01 -16.00 57.32
CA ASP A 135 -76.70 -16.51 56.92
C ASP A 135 -76.70 -17.07 55.50
N HIS A 136 -77.76 -17.77 55.10
CA HIS A 136 -77.92 -18.25 53.73
C HIS A 136 -77.98 -17.09 52.73
N MET A 137 -78.71 -16.02 53.05
CA MET A 137 -78.75 -14.82 52.20
C MET A 137 -77.38 -14.16 52.10
N ASN A 138 -76.67 -13.99 53.22
CA ASN A 138 -75.33 -13.41 53.23
C ASN A 138 -74.33 -14.24 52.41
N LEU A 139 -74.34 -15.56 52.58
CA LEU A 139 -73.50 -16.48 51.80
C LEU A 139 -73.83 -16.44 50.32
N LYS A 140 -75.11 -16.34 49.96
CA LYS A 140 -75.53 -16.18 48.57
C LYS A 140 -75.00 -14.88 47.96
N THR A 141 -75.17 -13.75 48.66
CA THR A 141 -74.64 -12.45 48.20
C THR A 141 -73.12 -12.47 48.07
N LEU A 142 -72.42 -13.08 49.02
CA LEU A 142 -70.97 -13.24 48.98
C LEU A 142 -70.55 -14.09 47.77
N ASN A 143 -71.22 -15.22 47.54
CA ASN A 143 -70.95 -16.09 46.40
C ASN A 143 -71.18 -15.37 45.06
N ASP A 144 -72.28 -14.62 44.93
CA ASP A 144 -72.58 -13.86 43.72
C ASP A 144 -71.51 -12.78 43.47
N THR A 145 -71.05 -12.11 44.53
CA THR A 145 -69.97 -11.12 44.47
C THR A 145 -68.65 -11.74 44.06
N LEU A 146 -68.28 -12.87 44.67
CA LEU A 146 -67.05 -13.61 44.34
C LEU A 146 -67.10 -14.15 42.89
N SER A 147 -68.26 -14.64 42.45
CA SER A 147 -68.44 -15.11 41.08
C SER A 147 -68.23 -13.98 40.07
N LYS A 148 -68.81 -12.80 40.33
CA LYS A 148 -68.64 -11.60 39.49
C LYS A 148 -67.17 -11.15 39.47
N LEU A 149 -66.52 -11.09 40.63
CA LEU A 149 -65.12 -10.68 40.73
C LEU A 149 -64.18 -11.66 40.02
N ASN A 150 -64.44 -12.98 40.12
CA ASN A 150 -63.68 -14.00 39.42
C ASN A 150 -63.86 -13.87 37.89
N GLN A 151 -65.07 -13.60 37.42
CA GLN A 151 -65.32 -13.31 36.01
C GLN A 151 -64.54 -12.07 35.54
N GLU A 152 -64.55 -10.99 36.32
CA GLU A 152 -63.81 -9.77 36.00
C GLU A 152 -62.30 -10.00 35.96
N TYR A 153 -61.74 -10.73 36.93
CA TYR A 153 -60.32 -11.09 36.91
C TYR A 153 -59.96 -11.97 35.72
N ARG A 154 -60.82 -12.88 35.29
CA ARG A 154 -60.60 -13.68 34.07
C ARG A 154 -60.56 -12.81 32.82
N ILE A 155 -61.45 -11.81 32.71
CA ILE A 155 -61.45 -10.86 31.59
C ILE A 155 -60.16 -10.04 31.60
N GLN A 156 -59.80 -9.45 32.74
CA GLN A 156 -58.57 -8.66 32.88
C GLN A 156 -57.32 -9.50 32.56
N LEU A 157 -57.27 -10.76 33.02
CA LEU A 157 -56.16 -11.66 32.73
C LEU A 157 -56.05 -11.95 31.23
N ASN A 158 -57.18 -12.21 30.57
CA ASN A 158 -57.20 -12.44 29.12
C ASN A 158 -56.75 -11.20 28.33
N GLU A 159 -57.21 -10.01 28.72
CA GLU A 159 -56.77 -8.74 28.11
C GLU A 159 -55.27 -8.52 28.30
N LYS A 160 -54.75 -8.75 29.51
CA LYS A 160 -53.31 -8.63 29.80
C LYS A 160 -52.49 -9.64 29.00
N ASN A 161 -52.96 -10.88 28.87
CA ASN A 161 -52.31 -11.89 28.06
C ASN A 161 -52.29 -11.50 26.58
N HIS A 162 -53.41 -11.02 26.04
CA HIS A 162 -53.48 -10.55 24.65
C HIS A 162 -52.51 -9.40 24.37
N LEU A 163 -52.47 -8.40 25.27
CA LEU A 163 -51.51 -7.28 25.16
C LEU A 163 -50.05 -7.75 25.28
N LEU A 164 -49.78 -8.78 26.08
CA LEU A 164 -48.45 -9.37 26.20
C LEU A 164 -48.04 -10.07 24.90
N GLU A 165 -48.93 -10.87 24.31
CA GLU A 165 -48.72 -11.54 23.02
C GLU A 165 -48.46 -10.53 21.90
N GLU A 166 -49.23 -9.44 21.85
CA GLU A 166 -49.03 -8.36 20.87
C GLU A 166 -47.66 -7.68 21.06
N LYS A 167 -47.26 -7.40 22.31
CA LYS A 167 -45.92 -6.86 22.61
C LYS A 167 -44.81 -7.82 22.21
N ILE A 168 -44.97 -9.13 22.45
CA ILE A 168 -44.00 -10.14 22.02
C ILE A 168 -43.87 -10.13 20.50
N LYS A 169 -44.99 -10.09 19.78
CA LYS A 169 -44.99 -10.02 18.31
C LYS A 169 -44.26 -8.78 17.80
N ILE A 170 -44.57 -7.59 18.35
CA ILE A 170 -43.89 -6.33 17.98
C ILE A 170 -42.38 -6.41 18.27
N LEU A 171 -41.97 -7.01 19.39
CA LEU A 171 -40.56 -7.18 19.72
C LEU A 171 -39.84 -8.11 18.74
N GLN A 172 -40.48 -9.22 18.34
CA GLN A 172 -39.95 -10.14 17.34
C GLN A 172 -39.80 -9.46 15.96
N GLU A 173 -40.81 -8.72 15.52
CA GLU A 173 -40.74 -7.94 14.27
C GLU A 173 -39.61 -6.90 14.32
N LYS A 174 -39.43 -6.24 15.46
CA LYS A 174 -38.34 -5.28 15.67
C LYS A 174 -36.96 -5.94 15.63
N GLU A 175 -36.82 -7.13 16.21
CA GLU A 175 -35.58 -7.90 16.22
C GLU A 175 -35.19 -8.34 14.80
N ILE A 176 -36.15 -8.81 14.00
CA ILE A 176 -35.94 -9.11 12.58
C ILE A 176 -35.47 -7.86 11.83
N LEU A 177 -36.15 -6.73 12.03
CA LEU A 177 -35.83 -5.47 11.35
C LEU A 177 -34.44 -4.92 11.75
N PHE A 178 -34.02 -5.16 13.00
CA PHE A 178 -32.65 -4.87 13.43
C PHE A 178 -31.62 -5.77 12.74
N ALA A 179 -31.88 -7.07 12.66
CA ALA A 179 -30.99 -8.01 11.98
C ALA A 179 -30.84 -7.66 10.48
N GLU A 180 -31.94 -7.32 9.80
CA GLU A 180 -31.92 -6.85 8.41
C GLU A 180 -31.11 -5.56 8.25
N LYS A 181 -31.29 -4.58 9.14
CA LYS A 181 -30.50 -3.34 9.11
C LYS A 181 -29.03 -3.59 9.37
N GLU A 182 -28.69 -4.43 10.34
CA GLU A 182 -27.30 -4.79 10.63
C GLU A 182 -26.64 -5.44 9.41
N GLN A 183 -27.36 -6.33 8.72
CA GLN A 183 -26.88 -6.95 7.49
C GLN A 183 -26.67 -5.91 6.38
N LEU A 184 -27.63 -5.01 6.16
CA LEU A 184 -27.48 -3.91 5.19
C LEU A 184 -26.27 -3.01 5.51
N TYR A 185 -26.03 -2.71 6.79
CA TYR A 185 -24.85 -1.95 7.19
C TYR A 185 -23.55 -2.72 6.90
N LYS A 186 -23.49 -4.02 7.19
CA LYS A 186 -22.33 -4.86 6.85
C LYS A 186 -22.08 -4.89 5.34
N ASP A 187 -23.13 -5.06 4.54
CA ASP A 187 -23.02 -5.08 3.09
C ASP A 187 -22.57 -3.73 2.53
N ALA A 188 -23.08 -2.62 3.06
CA ALA A 188 -22.66 -1.27 2.68
C ALA A 188 -21.19 -0.99 3.04
N ILE A 189 -20.74 -1.43 4.22
CA ILE A 189 -19.32 -1.33 4.63
C ILE A 189 -18.44 -2.15 3.67
N ASN A 190 -18.82 -3.39 3.36
CA ASN A 190 -18.08 -4.25 2.45
C ASN A 190 -18.01 -3.64 1.04
N ALA A 191 -19.12 -3.12 0.51
CA ALA A 191 -19.16 -2.44 -0.78
C ALA A 191 -18.24 -1.20 -0.79
N SER A 192 -18.29 -0.37 0.27
CA SER A 192 -17.42 0.78 0.42
C SER A 192 -15.94 0.40 0.49
N GLN A 193 -15.61 -0.71 1.16
CA GLN A 193 -14.24 -1.23 1.23
C GLN A 193 -13.74 -1.69 -0.15
N ILE A 194 -14.59 -2.37 -0.93
CA ILE A 194 -14.28 -2.79 -2.31
C ILE A 194 -14.02 -1.55 -3.19
N ASP A 195 -14.89 -0.55 -3.14
CA ASP A 195 -14.75 0.69 -3.90
C ASP A 195 -13.48 1.44 -3.49
N LYS A 196 -13.18 1.53 -2.19
CA LYS A 196 -11.93 2.09 -1.68
C LYS A 196 -10.72 1.38 -2.29
N THR A 197 -10.69 0.05 -2.25
CA THR A 197 -9.57 -0.76 -2.78
C THR A 197 -9.41 -0.53 -4.30
N LYS A 198 -10.53 -0.42 -5.02
CA LYS A 198 -10.55 -0.12 -6.46
C LYS A 198 -10.00 1.28 -6.77
N ILE A 199 -10.38 2.28 -5.99
CA ILE A 199 -9.87 3.65 -6.11
C ILE A 199 -8.37 3.69 -5.79
N GLU A 200 -7.94 3.05 -4.71
CA GLU A 200 -6.51 2.94 -4.34
C GLU A 200 -5.69 2.32 -5.48
N GLY A 201 -6.15 1.22 -6.08
CA GLY A 201 -5.48 0.62 -7.24
C GLY A 201 -5.48 1.52 -8.48
N GLN A 202 -6.51 2.32 -8.72
CA GLN A 202 -6.51 3.31 -9.80
C GLN A 202 -5.52 4.46 -9.54
N VAL A 203 -5.45 4.93 -8.29
CA VAL A 203 -4.50 5.97 -7.86
C VAL A 203 -3.07 5.46 -8.01
N GLU A 204 -2.77 4.25 -7.55
CA GLU A 204 -1.44 3.66 -7.68
C GLU A 204 -1.02 3.50 -9.15
N LYS A 205 -1.93 3.01 -10.01
CA LYS A 205 -1.68 2.93 -11.47
C LYS A 205 -1.42 4.31 -12.08
N LYS A 206 -2.15 5.34 -11.66
CA LYS A 206 -1.96 6.72 -12.14
C LYS A 206 -0.66 7.32 -11.64
N ASN A 207 -0.29 7.09 -10.39
CA ASN A 207 0.99 7.53 -9.82
C ASN A 207 2.17 6.89 -10.56
N ALA A 208 2.14 5.57 -10.80
CA ALA A 208 3.17 4.90 -11.59
C ALA A 208 3.27 5.46 -13.02
N GLN A 209 2.13 5.83 -13.63
CA GLN A 209 2.11 6.47 -14.94
C GLN A 209 2.71 7.90 -14.89
N ILE A 210 2.43 8.67 -13.83
CA ILE A 210 2.99 10.00 -13.61
C ILE A 210 4.51 9.91 -13.43
N GLU A 211 4.99 9.04 -12.53
CA GLU A 211 6.43 8.82 -12.33
C GLU A 211 7.15 8.42 -13.63
N GLY A 212 6.52 7.55 -14.44
CA GLY A 212 7.06 7.17 -15.74
C GLY A 212 7.20 8.36 -16.69
N LYS A 213 6.20 9.25 -16.73
CA LYS A 213 6.23 10.48 -17.53
C LYS A 213 7.20 11.52 -16.99
N GLU A 214 7.35 11.65 -15.67
CA GLU A 214 8.34 12.54 -15.06
C GLU A 214 9.76 12.13 -15.46
N ARG A 215 10.08 10.83 -15.42
CA ARG A 215 11.38 10.32 -15.90
C ARG A 215 11.60 10.61 -17.39
N GLU A 216 10.56 10.48 -18.22
CA GLU A 216 10.64 10.83 -19.64
C GLU A 216 10.89 12.32 -19.84
N ILE A 217 10.19 13.18 -19.10
CA ILE A 217 10.39 14.63 -19.10
C ILE A 217 11.84 14.96 -18.72
N ASP A 218 12.38 14.37 -17.65
CA ASP A 218 13.76 14.61 -17.22
C ASP A 218 14.79 14.23 -18.31
N LEU A 219 14.60 13.09 -18.98
CA LEU A 219 15.45 12.66 -20.09
C LEU A 219 15.36 13.62 -21.28
N LEU A 220 14.15 14.07 -21.62
CA LEU A 220 13.94 15.05 -22.68
C LEU A 220 14.57 16.40 -22.34
N GLN A 221 14.40 16.87 -21.10
CA GLN A 221 15.01 18.10 -20.60
C GLN A 221 16.54 18.02 -20.70
N LYS A 222 17.14 16.89 -20.31
CA LYS A 222 18.58 16.65 -20.45
C LYS A 222 19.02 16.68 -21.92
N SER A 223 18.28 16.04 -22.81
CA SER A 223 18.57 16.06 -24.25
C SER A 223 18.47 17.46 -24.86
N ILE A 224 17.47 18.26 -24.43
CA ILE A 224 17.33 19.66 -24.84
C ILE A 224 18.55 20.46 -24.38
N ASN A 225 18.95 20.34 -23.10
CA ASN A 225 20.11 21.05 -22.56
C ASN A 225 21.42 20.69 -23.29
N GLU A 226 21.61 19.41 -23.65
CA GLU A 226 22.77 18.96 -24.44
C GLU A 226 22.76 19.59 -25.85
N LYS A 227 21.59 19.65 -26.50
CA LYS A 227 21.44 20.29 -27.81
C LYS A 227 21.65 21.80 -27.76
N ASP A 228 21.12 22.48 -26.75
CA ASP A 228 21.33 23.92 -26.54
C ASP A 228 22.80 24.22 -26.32
N THR A 229 23.49 23.43 -25.51
CA THR A 229 24.95 23.56 -25.32
C THR A 229 25.70 23.39 -26.65
N SER A 230 25.31 22.39 -27.45
CA SER A 230 25.91 22.19 -28.78
C SER A 230 25.61 23.34 -29.74
N LEU A 231 24.43 23.95 -29.68
CA LEU A 231 24.06 25.10 -30.51
C LEU A 231 24.88 26.32 -30.13
N ILE A 232 25.02 26.61 -28.84
CA ILE A 232 25.86 27.71 -28.33
C ILE A 232 27.30 27.57 -28.83
N VAL A 233 27.88 26.36 -28.77
CA VAL A 233 29.24 26.10 -29.29
C VAL A 233 29.32 26.34 -30.81
N LYS A 234 28.31 25.91 -31.56
CA LYS A 234 28.26 26.13 -33.02
C LYS A 234 28.14 27.61 -33.36
N ASP A 235 27.30 28.37 -32.64
CA ASP A 235 27.17 29.81 -32.82
C ASP A 235 28.47 30.56 -32.50
N GLN A 236 29.17 30.18 -31.43
CA GLN A 236 30.49 30.72 -31.12
C GLN A 236 31.51 30.44 -32.24
N ASN A 237 31.50 29.22 -32.79
CA ASN A 237 32.37 28.87 -33.92
C ASN A 237 32.00 29.63 -35.20
N LEU A 238 30.70 29.78 -35.48
CA LEU A 238 30.20 30.53 -36.63
C LEU A 238 30.62 32.00 -36.55
N ASN A 239 30.52 32.60 -35.35
CA ASN A 239 30.97 33.97 -35.10
C ASN A 239 32.47 34.12 -35.33
N LYS A 240 33.30 33.17 -34.88
CA LYS A 240 34.74 33.16 -35.15
C LYS A 240 35.06 33.08 -36.65
N ILE A 241 34.42 32.14 -37.36
CA ILE A 241 34.59 31.99 -38.81
C ILE A 241 34.17 33.28 -39.53
N THR A 242 33.09 33.93 -39.09
CA THR A 242 32.62 35.19 -39.67
C THR A 242 33.65 36.30 -39.46
N GLN A 243 34.22 36.44 -38.26
CA GLN A 243 35.29 37.42 -37.98
C GLN A 243 36.56 37.14 -38.79
N GLU A 244 36.98 35.89 -38.89
CA GLU A 244 38.13 35.49 -39.71
C GLU A 244 37.89 35.83 -41.19
N LYS A 245 36.69 35.54 -41.70
CA LYS A 245 36.29 35.87 -43.07
C LYS A 245 36.33 37.37 -43.33
N GLU A 246 35.83 38.20 -42.42
CA GLU A 246 35.91 39.66 -42.52
C GLU A 246 37.37 40.15 -42.53
N MET A 247 38.22 39.59 -41.66
CA MET A 247 39.65 39.88 -41.65
C MET A 247 40.33 39.52 -42.98
N TYR A 248 40.03 38.34 -43.54
CA TYR A 248 40.56 37.93 -44.84
C TYR A 248 40.08 38.84 -45.97
N TYR A 249 38.83 39.32 -45.95
CA TYR A 249 38.36 40.30 -46.92
C TYR A 249 39.09 41.64 -46.81
N MET A 250 39.27 42.18 -45.60
CA MET A 250 40.06 43.41 -45.41
C MET A 250 41.52 43.24 -45.88
N MET A 251 42.12 42.07 -45.61
CA MET A 251 43.46 41.76 -46.08
C MET A 251 43.52 41.69 -47.61
N ALA A 252 42.54 41.04 -48.24
CA ALA A 252 42.43 40.96 -49.69
C ALA A 252 42.27 42.34 -50.33
N ASP A 253 41.42 43.21 -49.77
CA ASP A 253 41.24 44.59 -50.25
C ASP A 253 42.51 45.44 -50.06
N THR A 254 43.22 45.25 -48.95
CA THR A 254 44.50 45.91 -48.70
C THR A 254 45.56 45.46 -49.70
N LEU A 255 45.67 44.16 -49.95
CA LEU A 255 46.58 43.60 -50.94
C LEU A 255 46.22 44.08 -52.35
N ARG A 256 44.93 44.17 -52.68
CA ARG A 256 44.46 44.71 -53.96
C ARG A 256 44.82 46.17 -54.12
N THR A 257 44.66 46.99 -53.07
CA THR A 257 45.08 48.39 -53.07
C THR A 257 46.59 48.52 -53.26
N LYS A 258 47.38 47.76 -52.50
CA LYS A 258 48.84 47.72 -52.66
C LYS A 258 49.26 47.27 -54.06
N LEU A 259 48.59 46.27 -54.63
CA LEU A 259 48.85 45.82 -56.00
C LEU A 259 48.64 46.98 -56.97
N VAL A 260 47.50 47.67 -56.90
CA VAL A 260 47.21 48.84 -57.75
C VAL A 260 48.25 49.95 -57.56
N GLU A 261 48.68 50.23 -56.33
CA GLU A 261 49.75 51.20 -56.05
C GLU A 261 51.08 50.79 -56.68
N THR A 262 51.49 49.53 -56.50
CA THR A 262 52.72 49.00 -57.11
C THR A 262 52.65 48.97 -58.63
N GLU A 263 51.48 48.67 -59.22
CA GLU A 263 51.25 48.76 -60.68
C GLU A 263 51.38 50.19 -61.18
N LYS A 264 50.87 51.19 -60.44
CA LYS A 264 51.07 52.61 -60.75
C LYS A 264 52.53 53.01 -60.66
N GLU A 265 53.26 52.57 -59.65
CA GLU A 265 54.70 52.81 -59.53
C GLU A 265 55.48 52.15 -60.65
N LEU A 266 55.16 50.90 -61.00
CA LEU A 266 55.75 50.20 -62.14
C LEU A 266 55.46 50.93 -63.45
N LEU A 267 54.26 51.47 -63.65
CA LEU A 267 53.93 52.30 -64.81
C LEU A 267 54.77 53.58 -64.84
N LYS A 268 54.93 54.29 -63.73
CA LYS A 268 55.82 55.46 -63.63
C LYS A 268 57.26 55.10 -63.95
N ILE A 269 57.80 54.04 -63.33
CA ILE A 269 59.16 53.56 -63.60
C ILE A 269 59.28 53.14 -65.07
N LYS A 270 58.26 52.51 -65.66
CA LYS A 270 58.26 52.14 -67.07
C LYS A 270 58.24 53.35 -67.99
N GLU A 271 57.54 54.42 -67.65
CA GLU A 271 57.55 55.70 -68.36
C GLU A 271 58.91 56.42 -68.20
N GLU A 272 59.46 56.47 -66.99
CA GLU A 272 60.81 56.97 -66.72
C GLU A 272 61.87 56.18 -67.48
N LEU A 273 61.75 54.86 -67.51
CA LEU A 273 62.64 53.96 -68.23
C LEU A 273 62.47 54.12 -69.75
N LYS A 274 61.27 54.42 -70.24
CA LYS A 274 61.04 54.77 -71.66
C LYS A 274 61.73 56.10 -71.99
N PHE A 275 61.63 57.09 -71.12
CA PHE A 275 62.31 58.39 -71.26
C PHE A 275 63.84 58.25 -71.21
N GLN A 276 64.36 57.46 -70.25
CA GLN A 276 65.78 57.13 -70.15
C GLN A 276 66.26 56.29 -71.33
N LYS A 277 65.46 55.34 -71.83
CA LYS A 277 65.77 54.60 -73.06
C LYS A 277 65.80 55.50 -74.28
N GLN A 278 64.95 56.53 -74.35
CA GLN A 278 64.99 57.51 -75.44
C GLN A 278 66.28 58.37 -75.37
N LYS A 279 66.66 58.84 -74.17
CA LYS A 279 67.97 59.49 -73.95
C LYS A 279 69.15 58.58 -74.22
N ALA A 280 69.06 57.31 -73.81
CA ALA A 280 70.08 56.31 -74.06
C ALA A 280 70.14 55.94 -75.54
N ALA A 281 69.04 55.92 -76.28
CA ALA A 281 69.02 55.73 -77.73
C ALA A 281 69.64 56.92 -78.47
N GLU A 282 69.44 58.15 -77.99
CA GLU A 282 70.13 59.35 -78.50
C GLU A 282 71.64 59.35 -78.21
N ALA A 283 72.05 58.81 -77.05
CA ALA A 283 73.47 58.61 -76.71
C ALA A 283 74.09 57.40 -77.45
N GLN A 284 73.33 56.33 -77.64
CA GLN A 284 73.73 55.11 -78.34
C GLN A 284 73.82 55.37 -79.85
N ALA A 285 72.97 56.21 -80.44
CA ALA A 285 73.12 56.67 -81.83
C ALA A 285 74.43 57.47 -82.06
N LYS A 286 74.98 58.11 -81.01
CA LYS A 286 76.31 58.75 -81.04
C LYS A 286 77.47 57.77 -80.84
N ILE A 287 77.24 56.60 -80.23
CA ILE A 287 78.26 55.58 -79.94
C ILE A 287 78.29 54.48 -81.02
N ASP A 288 77.15 54.12 -81.60
CA ASP A 288 77.01 53.12 -82.69
C ASP A 288 77.51 53.65 -84.04
N ALA A 289 77.69 54.98 -84.18
CA ALA A 289 78.45 55.58 -85.28
C ALA A 289 79.99 55.39 -85.12
N ALA A 290 80.48 54.94 -83.96
CA ALA A 290 81.91 54.92 -83.63
C ALA A 290 82.56 53.54 -83.49
N THR A 291 81.86 52.45 -83.12
CA THR A 291 82.56 51.15 -82.90
C THR A 291 81.69 49.89 -83.07
N GLY A 292 81.64 49.34 -84.28
CA GLY A 292 81.05 48.02 -84.56
C GLY A 292 82.10 46.92 -84.72
N ARG A 293 81.99 45.82 -83.96
CA ARG A 293 82.23 44.38 -84.31
C ARG A 293 82.58 43.54 -83.07
N LYS A 294 81.73 42.56 -82.73
CA LYS A 294 82.02 41.51 -81.73
C LYS A 294 83.00 40.49 -82.32
N LYS A 295 84.12 40.21 -81.64
CA LYS A 295 85.16 39.23 -82.06
C LYS A 295 84.75 37.80 -81.66
N LYS A 296 85.02 36.81 -82.53
CA LYS A 296 84.71 35.39 -82.33
C LYS A 296 85.85 34.69 -81.57
N VAL A 297 85.50 33.83 -80.60
CA VAL A 297 86.43 33.01 -79.79
C VAL A 297 86.29 31.54 -80.21
N ARG A 298 87.40 30.80 -80.34
CA ARG A 298 87.42 29.36 -80.64
C ARG A 298 88.20 28.58 -79.59
N VAL A 299 87.85 27.32 -79.39
CA VAL A 299 88.55 26.38 -78.50
C VAL A 299 89.46 25.49 -79.35
N ILE A 300 90.65 25.15 -78.85
CA ILE A 300 91.66 24.30 -79.51
C ILE A 300 92.00 23.15 -78.56
N GLN A 301 91.92 21.91 -79.04
CA GLN A 301 92.31 20.70 -78.28
C GLN A 301 93.11 19.76 -79.18
N GLY A 302 94.35 19.45 -78.84
CA GLY A 302 95.21 18.73 -79.77
C GLY A 302 96.60 18.37 -79.28
N ILE A 303 97.49 18.02 -80.21
CA ILE A 303 98.91 17.74 -79.94
C ILE A 303 99.75 18.88 -80.52
N ALA A 304 100.67 19.39 -79.72
CA ALA A 304 101.64 20.40 -80.13
C ALA A 304 103.04 19.81 -80.21
N MET A 305 103.68 20.01 -81.35
CA MET A 305 105.12 19.90 -81.49
C MET A 305 105.73 21.25 -81.15
N ARG A 306 106.62 21.28 -80.17
CA ARG A 306 107.22 22.53 -79.69
C ARG A 306 108.73 22.53 -79.83
N PHE A 307 109.24 23.70 -80.18
CA PHE A 307 110.65 23.99 -80.33
C PHE A 307 111.07 24.94 -79.21
N TYR A 308 111.27 24.37 -78.01
CA TYR A 308 111.83 25.09 -76.88
C TYR A 308 112.82 24.16 -76.15
N PRO A 309 114.11 24.52 -76.07
CA PRO A 309 115.10 23.70 -75.38
C PRO A 309 114.97 23.93 -73.87
N THR A 310 114.11 23.18 -73.19
CA THR A 310 114.15 23.14 -71.72
C THR A 310 115.01 21.98 -71.27
N PRO A 311 116.12 22.23 -70.57
CA PRO A 311 116.91 21.17 -69.98
C PRO A 311 116.10 20.47 -68.89
N VAL A 312 115.98 19.15 -68.99
CA VAL A 312 115.38 18.31 -67.96
C VAL A 312 116.54 17.70 -67.19
N TRP A 313 116.94 18.37 -66.12
CA TRP A 313 118.03 17.90 -65.27
C TRP A 313 117.59 16.65 -64.51
N ASP A 314 118.40 15.61 -64.59
CA ASP A 314 118.24 14.38 -63.85
C ASP A 314 119.58 13.94 -63.24
N ILE A 315 119.52 13.11 -62.21
CA ILE A 315 120.71 12.63 -61.51
C ILE A 315 120.79 11.12 -61.74
N VAL A 316 121.85 10.71 -62.44
CA VAL A 316 122.07 9.30 -62.77
C VAL A 316 123.39 8.83 -62.15
N PRO A 317 123.44 7.66 -61.50
CA PRO A 317 124.68 7.09 -61.00
C PRO A 317 125.57 6.64 -62.17
N VAL A 318 126.83 7.06 -62.15
CA VAL A 318 127.86 6.67 -63.12
C VAL A 318 128.96 5.93 -62.39
N ALA A 319 129.34 4.76 -62.90
CA ALA A 319 130.44 3.97 -62.33
C ALA A 319 131.79 4.66 -62.62
N THR A 320 132.63 4.77 -61.59
CA THR A 320 134.02 5.27 -61.65
C THR A 320 134.97 4.19 -61.11
N GLU A 321 136.29 4.30 -61.36
CA GLU A 321 137.29 3.29 -60.95
C GLU A 321 137.27 2.99 -59.43
N ASN A 322 136.78 3.91 -58.61
CA ASN A 322 136.72 3.79 -57.14
C ASN A 322 135.28 3.68 -56.58
N GLY A 323 134.24 3.47 -57.40
CA GLY A 323 132.86 3.29 -56.94
C GLY A 323 131.78 3.83 -57.88
N TYR A 324 130.73 4.44 -57.32
CA TYR A 324 129.66 5.11 -58.07
C TYR A 324 129.59 6.58 -57.66
N GLU A 325 129.52 7.47 -58.65
CA GLU A 325 129.24 8.89 -58.43
C GLU A 325 127.95 9.28 -59.15
N ASN A 326 127.09 10.04 -58.46
CA ASN A 326 125.90 10.61 -59.07
C ASN A 326 126.32 11.80 -59.94
N LYS A 327 126.00 11.77 -61.23
CA LYS A 327 126.24 12.90 -62.13
C LYS A 327 124.93 13.55 -62.55
N VAL A 328 124.94 14.87 -62.58
CA VAL A 328 123.85 15.66 -63.17
C VAL A 328 123.95 15.52 -64.69
N ILE A 329 122.90 14.98 -65.31
CA ILE A 329 122.75 14.87 -66.76
C ILE A 329 121.50 15.65 -67.20
N ASN A 330 121.52 16.18 -68.42
CA ASN A 330 120.29 16.68 -69.03
C ASN A 330 119.64 15.55 -69.83
N ARG A 331 118.48 15.04 -69.36
CA ARG A 331 117.69 14.02 -70.07
C ARG A 331 117.06 14.52 -71.36
N ASN A 332 116.88 15.83 -71.51
CA ASN A 332 116.29 16.41 -72.71
C ASN A 332 117.39 16.91 -73.66
N THR A 333 117.94 15.99 -74.45
CA THR A 333 118.90 16.29 -75.53
C THR A 333 118.22 16.58 -76.88
N SER A 334 116.88 16.46 -76.95
CA SER A 334 116.10 16.74 -78.15
C SER A 334 115.83 18.24 -78.31
N LYS A 335 115.84 18.74 -79.55
CA LYS A 335 115.42 20.11 -79.88
C LYS A 335 113.90 20.25 -80.03
N VAL A 336 113.17 19.15 -79.90
CA VAL A 336 111.72 19.06 -80.18
C VAL A 336 111.04 18.25 -79.07
N ASP A 337 109.91 18.78 -78.59
CA ASP A 337 109.06 18.17 -77.57
C ASP A 337 107.61 18.04 -78.06
N PHE A 338 106.91 16.98 -77.65
CA PHE A 338 105.52 16.71 -78.04
C PHE A 338 104.61 16.70 -76.82
N ASP A 339 103.62 17.58 -76.81
CA ASP A 339 102.73 17.76 -75.66
C ASP A 339 101.27 17.84 -76.09
N PHE A 340 100.37 17.34 -75.23
CA PHE A 340 98.94 17.61 -75.35
C PHE A 340 98.66 19.07 -74.99
N ILE A 341 97.80 19.73 -75.77
CA ILE A 341 97.39 21.11 -75.56
C ILE A 341 95.87 21.25 -75.49
N THR A 342 95.41 22.18 -74.66
CA THR A 342 94.01 22.64 -74.60
C THR A 342 94.00 24.15 -74.39
N GLY A 343 93.29 24.90 -75.21
CA GLY A 343 93.29 26.35 -75.16
C GLY A 343 92.15 27.02 -75.91
N ALA A 344 92.19 28.33 -76.00
CA ALA A 344 91.29 29.14 -76.80
C ALA A 344 92.07 30.15 -77.64
N SER A 345 91.60 30.39 -78.87
CA SER A 345 92.10 31.45 -79.72
C SER A 345 91.02 32.51 -79.96
N VAL A 346 91.41 33.77 -79.78
CA VAL A 346 90.55 34.92 -80.09
C VAL A 346 90.96 35.45 -81.45
N ILE A 347 90.05 35.40 -82.42
CA ILE A 347 90.33 35.84 -83.79
C ILE A 347 90.50 37.35 -83.78
N LEU A 348 91.68 37.81 -84.22
CA LEU A 348 91.93 39.23 -84.46
C LEU A 348 91.60 39.61 -85.89
N TYR A 349 92.01 38.76 -86.84
CA TYR A 349 91.78 38.94 -88.27
C TYR A 349 91.45 37.62 -88.93
N ASP A 350 90.35 37.58 -89.68
CA ASP A 350 90.01 36.47 -90.57
C ASP A 350 90.75 36.68 -91.90
N LEU A 351 91.58 35.72 -92.28
CA LEU A 351 92.40 35.74 -93.50
C LEU A 351 91.84 34.78 -94.56
N THR A 352 90.66 34.20 -94.33
CA THR A 352 90.02 33.24 -95.23
C THR A 352 89.57 33.94 -96.50
N LYS A 353 90.02 33.47 -97.68
CA LYS A 353 89.52 33.97 -98.95
C LYS A 353 88.11 33.43 -99.22
N PRO A 354 87.24 34.14 -99.95
CA PRO A 354 85.85 33.74 -100.15
C PRO A 354 85.63 32.34 -100.78
N GLU A 355 86.63 31.81 -101.49
CA GLU A 355 86.55 30.53 -102.21
C GLU A 355 87.43 29.42 -101.59
N ASP A 356 88.13 29.70 -100.49
CA ASP A 356 88.96 28.70 -99.84
C ASP A 356 88.10 27.70 -99.03
N LYS A 357 88.36 26.40 -99.25
CA LYS A 357 87.68 25.32 -98.52
C LYS A 357 88.05 25.28 -97.02
N PHE A 358 89.18 25.85 -96.64
CA PHE A 358 89.71 25.84 -95.28
C PHE A 358 89.94 27.25 -94.75
N ALA A 359 89.64 27.48 -93.47
CA ALA A 359 89.83 28.79 -92.86
C ALA A 359 91.30 29.04 -92.50
N SER A 360 91.71 30.30 -92.66
CA SER A 360 92.99 30.82 -92.17
C SER A 360 92.75 32.08 -91.36
N ASP A 361 93.37 32.20 -90.20
CA ASP A 361 93.20 33.37 -89.34
C ASP A 361 94.46 33.74 -88.57
N LEU A 362 94.50 35.02 -88.17
CA LEU A 362 95.44 35.52 -87.18
C LEU A 362 94.70 35.73 -85.86
N SER A 363 95.16 35.05 -84.82
CA SER A 363 94.52 35.01 -83.52
C SER A 363 95.52 35.19 -82.38
N VAL A 364 95.03 35.59 -81.21
CA VAL A 364 95.77 35.46 -79.96
C VAL A 364 95.39 34.14 -79.34
N TYR A 365 96.39 33.29 -79.10
CA TYR A 365 96.23 31.98 -78.49
C TYR A 365 96.57 32.05 -77.01
N VAL A 366 95.71 31.43 -76.19
CA VAL A 366 95.96 31.12 -74.80
C VAL A 366 95.69 29.64 -74.59
N GLY A 367 96.67 28.87 -74.12
CA GLY A 367 96.50 27.43 -73.91
C GLY A 367 97.29 26.88 -72.75
N PHE A 368 97.01 25.63 -72.42
CA PHE A 368 97.58 24.85 -71.33
C PHE A 368 98.09 23.52 -71.90
N GLY A 369 99.19 22.98 -71.37
CA GLY A 369 99.72 21.71 -71.88
C GLY A 369 100.73 21.01 -70.97
N GLY A 370 101.05 19.76 -71.30
CA GLY A 370 101.95 18.91 -70.51
C GLY A 370 101.26 18.20 -69.32
N ALA A 371 102.06 17.56 -68.46
CA ALA A 371 101.55 16.70 -67.37
C ALA A 371 100.73 17.42 -66.27
N ASN A 372 100.79 18.76 -66.19
CA ASN A 372 100.00 19.55 -65.26
C ASN A 372 99.44 20.82 -65.92
N LEU A 373 98.17 20.77 -66.30
CA LEU A 373 97.48 21.84 -67.07
C LEU A 373 97.46 23.19 -66.35
N PHE A 374 97.52 23.24 -65.02
CA PHE A 374 97.43 24.49 -64.26
C PHE A 374 98.79 25.15 -63.99
N LYS A 375 99.89 24.51 -64.39
CA LYS A 375 101.26 24.96 -64.10
C LYS A 375 102.10 25.21 -65.35
N ASN A 376 101.46 25.21 -66.51
CA ASN A 376 102.13 25.33 -67.80
C ASN A 376 101.18 25.98 -68.82
N PHE A 377 101.31 27.30 -69.01
CA PHE A 377 100.44 28.08 -69.89
C PHE A 377 101.20 28.75 -71.03
N TYR A 378 100.56 28.81 -72.19
CA TYR A 378 101.08 29.31 -73.45
C TYR A 378 100.28 30.53 -73.85
N VAL A 379 100.94 31.65 -74.09
CA VAL A 379 100.30 32.85 -74.62
C VAL A 379 101.11 33.38 -75.78
N GLY A 380 100.46 33.62 -76.91
CA GLY A 380 101.16 34.06 -78.11
C GLY A 380 100.27 34.39 -79.28
N GLY A 381 100.88 34.92 -80.33
CA GLY A 381 100.24 35.02 -81.63
C GLY A 381 100.12 33.63 -82.26
N SER A 382 98.96 33.34 -82.83
CA SER A 382 98.68 32.09 -83.54
C SER A 382 98.23 32.40 -84.95
N TYR A 383 98.84 31.73 -85.91
CA TYR A 383 98.38 31.68 -87.29
C TYR A 383 97.78 30.31 -87.57
N ARG A 384 96.48 30.28 -87.89
CA ARG A 384 95.77 29.06 -88.28
C ARG A 384 95.80 28.92 -89.80
N PHE A 385 96.02 27.71 -90.27
CA PHE A 385 95.91 27.35 -91.68
C PHE A 385 95.31 25.94 -91.83
N LEU A 386 94.65 25.68 -92.96
CA LEU A 386 94.04 24.38 -93.27
C LEU A 386 93.07 23.87 -92.19
N ASP A 387 92.37 24.79 -91.51
CA ASP A 387 91.45 24.55 -90.40
C ASP A 387 91.99 23.91 -89.11
N PHE A 388 93.05 23.13 -89.16
CA PHE A 388 93.44 22.30 -88.02
C PHE A 388 94.89 22.54 -87.56
N PHE A 389 95.70 23.20 -88.38
CA PHE A 389 97.08 23.48 -88.04
C PHE A 389 97.24 24.91 -87.54
N HIS A 390 98.00 25.03 -86.45
CA HIS A 390 98.28 26.30 -85.81
C HIS A 390 99.79 26.46 -85.64
N VAL A 391 100.34 27.54 -86.19
CA VAL A 391 101.69 28.00 -85.85
C VAL A 391 101.55 29.06 -84.78
N ALA A 392 102.03 28.75 -83.57
CA ALA A 392 102.01 29.69 -82.47
C ALA A 392 103.43 30.12 -82.10
N ILE A 393 103.59 31.41 -81.85
CA ILE A 393 104.83 32.03 -81.40
C ILE A 393 104.49 32.89 -80.19
N GLY A 394 105.18 32.67 -79.08
CA GLY A 394 104.89 33.40 -77.87
C GLY A 394 105.75 32.98 -76.69
N ALA A 395 105.19 33.17 -75.50
CA ALA A 395 105.81 32.82 -74.24
C ALA A 395 105.06 31.64 -73.57
N ASN A 396 105.83 30.63 -73.18
CA ASN A 396 105.40 29.60 -72.26
C ASN A 396 105.78 30.07 -70.85
N VAL A 397 104.82 30.04 -69.93
CA VAL A 397 105.04 30.28 -68.53
C VAL A 397 104.72 29.01 -67.77
N SER A 398 105.76 28.40 -67.19
CA SER A 398 105.65 27.13 -66.48
C SER A 398 106.43 27.13 -65.18
N GLU A 399 105.91 26.39 -64.20
CA GLU A 399 106.62 26.09 -62.97
C GLU A 399 107.56 24.91 -63.22
N TYR A 400 108.86 25.16 -63.23
CA TYR A 400 109.87 24.12 -63.36
C TYR A 400 110.41 23.75 -61.97
N THR A 401 110.69 22.46 -61.80
CA THR A 401 111.50 21.99 -60.67
C THR A 401 112.94 21.95 -61.13
N LEU A 402 113.77 22.84 -60.60
CA LEU A 402 115.19 22.97 -60.94
C LEU A 402 116.03 22.54 -59.75
N LEU A 403 117.27 22.12 -60.01
CA LEU A 403 118.26 21.96 -58.95
C LEU A 403 118.68 23.37 -58.50
N ALA A 404 119.05 23.54 -57.23
CA ALA A 404 119.58 24.82 -56.74
C ALA A 404 120.78 25.28 -57.59
N GLU A 405 120.99 26.59 -57.74
CA GLU A 405 121.97 27.19 -58.67
C GLU A 405 123.39 26.60 -58.56
N GLU A 406 123.77 26.12 -57.37
CA GLU A 406 125.05 25.48 -57.06
C GLU A 406 125.25 24.10 -57.73
N PHE A 407 124.18 23.51 -58.27
CA PHE A 407 124.12 22.16 -58.85
C PHE A 407 123.66 22.11 -60.32
N ASN A 408 123.48 23.28 -60.97
CA ASN A 408 122.97 23.40 -62.34
C ASN A 408 124.04 23.28 -63.44
N LYS A 409 125.13 22.53 -63.21
CA LYS A 409 126.18 22.28 -64.22
C LYS A 409 126.19 20.81 -64.65
N GLU A 410 126.01 20.59 -65.95
CA GLU A 410 126.08 19.26 -66.54
C GLU A 410 127.44 18.60 -66.28
N GLY A 411 127.43 17.31 -65.89
CA GLY A 411 128.64 16.55 -65.60
C GLY A 411 129.23 16.77 -64.21
N GLN A 412 128.64 17.63 -63.37
CA GLN A 412 129.06 17.81 -61.98
C GLN A 412 128.83 16.51 -61.19
N ALA A 413 129.92 15.97 -60.62
CA ALA A 413 129.87 14.79 -59.76
C ALA A 413 129.41 15.19 -58.35
N LEU A 414 128.40 14.49 -57.85
CA LEU A 414 127.78 14.71 -56.55
C LEU A 414 128.32 13.66 -55.56
N LYS A 415 128.79 14.12 -54.40
CA LYS A 415 129.30 13.23 -53.36
C LYS A 415 128.16 12.37 -52.78
N PRO A 416 128.42 11.10 -52.42
CA PRO A 416 127.42 10.25 -51.80
C PRO A 416 126.85 10.88 -50.51
N GLY A 417 125.52 10.98 -50.40
CA GLY A 417 124.81 11.45 -49.20
C GLY A 417 124.38 12.93 -49.18
N TRP A 418 124.62 13.72 -50.23
CA TRP A 418 124.12 15.10 -50.31
C TRP A 418 122.60 15.15 -50.59
N SER A 419 121.84 15.90 -49.78
CA SER A 419 120.45 16.24 -50.10
C SER A 419 120.46 17.39 -51.11
N ILE A 420 120.07 17.12 -52.34
CA ILE A 420 120.03 18.16 -53.37
C ILE A 420 118.71 18.90 -53.23
N GLN A 421 118.79 20.17 -52.85
CA GLN A 421 117.62 21.01 -52.75
C GLN A 421 117.10 21.33 -54.15
N THR A 422 115.85 20.99 -54.42
CA THR A 422 115.13 21.43 -55.62
C THR A 422 114.34 22.69 -55.31
N THR A 423 114.42 23.69 -56.18
CA THR A 423 113.59 24.89 -56.11
C THR A 423 112.50 24.82 -57.17
N LYS A 424 111.28 25.26 -56.82
CA LYS A 424 110.20 25.47 -57.78
C LYS A 424 110.23 26.92 -58.22
N GLU A 425 110.41 27.15 -59.50
CA GLU A 425 110.50 28.49 -60.07
C GLU A 425 109.63 28.62 -61.31
N TRP A 426 108.91 29.75 -61.41
CA TRP A 426 108.18 30.10 -62.61
C TRP A 426 109.13 30.67 -63.64
N LYS A 427 109.26 30.03 -64.79
CA LYS A 427 110.06 30.55 -65.91
C LYS A 427 109.19 30.90 -67.09
N VAL A 428 109.56 32.02 -67.71
CA VAL A 428 108.97 32.49 -68.96
C VAL A 428 109.96 32.17 -70.07
N THR A 429 109.61 31.21 -70.94
CA THR A 429 110.46 30.77 -72.05
C THR A 429 109.79 31.08 -73.38
N PRO A 430 110.49 31.70 -74.34
CA PRO A 430 109.96 31.85 -75.69
C PRO A 430 109.76 30.48 -76.32
N PHE A 431 108.67 30.30 -77.06
CA PHE A 431 108.40 29.07 -77.79
C PHE A 431 107.93 29.37 -79.21
N ILE A 432 108.24 28.42 -80.09
CA ILE A 432 107.58 28.26 -81.38
C ILE A 432 106.95 26.88 -81.36
N SER A 433 105.66 26.77 -81.68
CA SER A 433 104.99 25.48 -81.79
C SER A 433 104.20 25.36 -83.06
N LEU A 434 104.20 24.15 -83.61
CA LEU A 434 103.21 23.70 -84.56
C LEU A 434 102.24 22.78 -83.82
N SER A 435 100.99 23.17 -83.72
CA SER A 435 99.96 22.34 -83.12
C SER A 435 98.91 21.88 -84.11
N LEU A 436 98.44 20.67 -83.89
CA LEU A 436 97.41 19.99 -84.65
C LEU A 436 96.19 19.82 -83.76
N ASP A 437 95.06 20.39 -84.16
CA ASP A 437 93.77 20.16 -83.51
C ASP A 437 93.26 18.73 -83.78
N PHE A 438 92.71 18.07 -82.76
CA PHE A 438 92.10 16.75 -82.92
C PHE A 438 90.89 16.73 -83.86
N GLU A 439 90.29 17.89 -84.16
CA GLU A 439 89.35 18.01 -85.26
C GLU A 439 89.93 17.46 -86.58
N PHE A 440 91.25 17.49 -86.79
CA PHE A 440 91.90 16.86 -87.93
C PHE A 440 91.70 15.34 -88.01
N LEU A 441 91.71 14.62 -86.87
CA LEU A 441 91.49 13.16 -86.86
C LEU A 441 90.09 12.81 -87.36
N SER A 442 89.11 13.68 -87.05
CA SER A 442 87.74 13.54 -87.57
C SER A 442 87.64 13.77 -89.09
N TYR A 443 88.65 14.39 -89.69
CA TYR A 443 88.76 14.62 -91.13
C TYR A 443 89.41 13.43 -91.86
N ILE A 444 90.44 12.80 -91.28
CA ILE A 444 91.18 11.69 -91.92
C ILE A 444 90.30 10.45 -92.17
N GLY A 445 89.31 10.19 -91.31
CA GLY A 445 88.39 9.05 -91.43
C GLY A 445 87.23 9.24 -92.42
N LYS A 446 87.07 10.44 -93.00
CA LYS A 446 86.05 10.71 -94.02
C LYS A 446 86.67 10.55 -95.41
N LYS A 447 86.77 9.30 -95.87
CA LYS A 447 86.83 8.97 -97.29
C LYS A 447 85.50 8.40 -97.73
#